data_AF-A0A960YSE5-F1
#
_entry.id   AF-A0A960YSE5-F1
#
_cell.length_a   1.000
_cell.length_b   1.000
_cell.length_c   1.000
_cell.angle_alpha   90.00
_cell.angle_beta   90.00
_cell.angle_gamma   90.00
#
_symmetry.space_group_name_H-M   'P 1'
#
loop_
_entity.id
_entity.type
_entity.pdbx_description
1 polymer ?
#
loop_
_entity_poly.entity_id
_entity_poly.type
_entity_poly.pdbx_seq_one_letter_code
_entity_poly.pdbx_strand_id
1 'polypeptide(L)' 'WLRQMDRHRAEIAELFQKTYGADYKKWIQYWRIFFLAVAEFFGTDNGSQWMVSHYRFEKPVDA' A
#
# COMPACT_ATOMS: atom_id res chain seq x y z
N TRP A 1 -2.87 -0.90 6.78
CA TRP A 1 -1.49 -1.40 6.87
C TRP A 1 -0.59 -0.58 7.78
N LEU A 2 -0.57 0.75 7.67
CA LEU A 2 0.22 1.63 8.55
C LEU A 2 0.13 1.28 10.05
N ARG A 3 -1.08 1.11 10.61
CA ARG A 3 -1.25 0.73 12.02
C ARG A 3 -0.57 -0.60 12.40
N GLN A 4 -0.60 -1.59 11.50
CA GLN A 4 0.05 -2.87 11.75
C GLN A 4 1.58 -2.74 11.67
N MET A 5 2.08 -1.93 10.73
CA MET A 5 3.50 -1.61 10.64
C MET A 5 4.01 -0.93 11.92
N ASP A 6 3.24 0.02 12.47
CA ASP A 6 3.60 0.74 13.68
C ASP A 6 3.56 -0.16 14.93
N ARG A 7 2.58 -1.06 15.00
CA ARG A 7 2.46 -2.06 16.06
C ARG A 7 3.68 -3.01 16.09
N HIS A 8 4.20 -3.40 14.93
CA HIS A 8 5.31 -4.35 14.79
C HIS A 8 6.64 -3.66 14.45
N ARG A 9 6.82 -2.39 14.86
CA ARG A 9 7.97 -1.56 14.47
C ARG A 9 9.34 -2.20 14.73
N ALA A 10 9.46 -2.99 15.80
CA ALA A 10 10.72 -3.62 16.20
C ALA A 10 11.10 -4.76 15.23
N GLU A 11 10.17 -5.69 15.00
CA GLU A 11 10.34 -6.80 14.06
C GLU A 11 10.58 -6.30 12.63
N ILE A 12 9.84 -5.26 12.22
CA ILE A 12 10.02 -4.64 10.91
C ILE A 12 11.39 -3.95 10.81
N ALA A 13 11.84 -3.25 11.85
CA ALA A 13 13.16 -2.63 11.85
C ALA A 13 14.27 -3.67 11.74
N GLU A 14 14.18 -4.79 12.45
CA GLU A 14 15.15 -5.89 12.35
C GLU A 14 15.14 -6.50 10.94
N LEU A 15 13.96 -6.82 10.40
CA LEU A 15 13.83 -7.35 9.04
C LEU A 15 14.42 -6.38 8.02
N PHE A 16 14.08 -5.10 8.12
CA PHE A 16 14.54 -4.09 7.17
C PHE A 16 16.03 -3.82 7.29
N GLN A 17 16.62 -3.92 8.49
CA GLN A 17 18.08 -3.86 8.64
C GLN A 17 18.76 -5.01 7.90
N LYS A 18 18.21 -6.24 7.99
CA LYS A 18 18.73 -7.41 7.26
C LYS A 18 18.58 -7.26 5.75
N THR A 19 17.49 -6.65 5.28
CA THR A 19 17.20 -6.51 3.83
C THR A 19 17.86 -5.30 3.18
N TYR A 20 17.84 -4.15 3.84
CA TYR A 20 18.23 -2.85 3.27
C TYR A 20 19.48 -2.24 3.92
N GLY A 21 20.05 -2.90 4.93
CA GLY A 21 21.29 -2.44 5.59
C GLY A 21 21.14 -1.03 6.15
N ALA A 22 22.11 -0.15 5.84
CA ALA A 22 22.14 1.23 6.33
C ALA A 22 20.90 2.06 5.94
N ASP A 23 20.23 1.71 4.83
CA ASP A 23 19.08 2.44 4.32
C ASP A 23 17.74 2.03 4.93
N TYR A 24 17.73 1.09 5.90
CA TYR A 24 16.49 0.53 6.45
C TYR A 24 15.50 1.59 6.95
N LYS A 25 16.00 2.65 7.60
CA LYS A 25 15.15 3.74 8.13
C LYS A 25 14.44 4.50 7.01
N LYS A 26 15.12 4.73 5.90
CA LYS A 26 14.56 5.39 4.71
C LYS A 26 13.43 4.55 4.12
N TRP A 27 13.63 3.24 3.99
CA TRP A 27 12.60 2.33 3.50
C TRP A 27 11.39 2.22 4.43
N ILE A 28 11.59 2.25 5.74
CA ILE A 28 10.48 2.34 6.71
C ILE A 28 9.63 3.59 6.43
N GLN A 29 10.27 4.75 6.22
CA GLN A 29 9.51 5.98 5.94
C GLN A 29 8.81 5.95 4.58
N TYR A 30 9.42 5.37 3.55
CA TYR A 30 8.77 5.21 2.25
C TYR A 30 7.49 4.39 2.33
N TRP A 31 7.51 3.27 3.04
CA TRP A 31 6.29 2.48 3.25
C TRP A 31 5.23 3.22 4.08
N ARG A 32 5.65 3.97 5.10
CA ARG A 32 4.71 4.79 5.90
C ARG A 32 4.04 5.86 5.04
N ILE A 33 4.81 6.62 4.27
CA ILE A 33 4.32 7.66 3.36
C ILE A 33 3.38 7.03 2.32
N PHE A 34 3.77 5.90 1.74
CA PHE A 34 2.93 5.18 0.78
C PHE A 34 1.57 4.80 1.38
N PHE A 35 1.53 4.21 2.58
CA PHE A 35 0.26 3.84 3.22
C PHE A 35 -0.61 5.03 3.57
N LEU A 36 -0.01 6.16 3.97
CA LEU A 36 -0.75 7.41 4.21
C LEU A 36 -1.32 7.96 2.89
N ALA A 37 -0.48 8.10 1.87
CA ALA A 37 -0.87 8.66 0.58
C ALA A 37 -1.99 7.84 -0.09
N VAL A 38 -1.91 6.51 -0.07
CA VAL A 38 -2.94 5.63 -0.62
C VAL A 38 -4.25 5.72 0.18
N ALA A 39 -4.18 5.83 1.51
CA ALA A 39 -5.38 5.99 2.33
C ALA A 39 -6.12 7.30 2.01
N GLU A 40 -5.40 8.41 1.87
CA GLU A 40 -5.99 9.70 1.46
C GLU A 40 -6.53 9.64 0.03
N PHE A 41 -5.74 9.09 -0.90
CA PHE A 41 -6.12 9.00 -2.31
C PHE A 41 -7.45 8.26 -2.52
N PHE A 42 -7.61 7.07 -1.93
CA PHE A 42 -8.87 6.31 -1.96
C PHE A 42 -9.94 6.87 -1.02
N GLY A 43 -9.58 7.74 -0.07
CA GLY A 43 -10.54 8.46 0.78
C GLY A 43 -11.12 9.71 0.14
N THR A 44 -10.55 10.17 -0.98
CA THR A 44 -10.95 11.42 -1.67
C THR A 44 -12.44 11.38 -2.04
N ASP A 45 -13.16 12.46 -1.70
CA ASP A 45 -14.60 12.60 -1.90
C ASP A 45 -15.40 11.39 -1.39
N ASN A 46 -15.13 11.01 -0.12
CA ASN A 46 -15.72 9.83 0.53
C ASN A 46 -15.52 8.52 -0.27
N GLY A 47 -14.41 8.41 -1.01
CA GLY A 47 -14.05 7.25 -1.81
C GLY A 47 -14.81 7.10 -3.12
N SER A 48 -15.39 8.18 -3.63
CA SER A 48 -16.11 8.18 -4.91
C SER A 48 -15.19 8.34 -6.13
N GLN A 49 -14.01 8.97 -5.95
CA GLN A 49 -13.14 9.33 -7.09
C GLN A 49 -12.28 8.18 -7.59
N TRP A 50 -11.73 7.38 -6.68
CA TRP A 50 -10.80 6.31 -7.00
C TRP A 50 -11.29 4.99 -6.42
N MET A 51 -11.32 3.95 -7.24
CA MET A 51 -11.92 2.66 -6.88
C MET A 51 -11.21 1.49 -7.56
N VAL A 52 -11.58 0.29 -7.14
CA VAL A 52 -11.14 -0.96 -7.76
C VAL A 52 -12.30 -1.52 -8.57
N SER A 53 -12.09 -1.71 -9.88
CA SER A 53 -13.08 -2.26 -10.78
C SER A 53 -12.79 -3.74 -11.06
N HIS A 54 -13.83 -4.57 -11.00
CA HIS A 54 -13.76 -5.99 -11.30
C HIS A 54 -14.49 -6.26 -12.60
N TYR A 55 -13.81 -6.86 -13.57
CA TYR A 55 -14.36 -7.15 -14.90
C TYR A 55 -14.42 -8.65 -15.14
N ARG A 56 -15.55 -9.14 -15.66
CA ARG A 56 -15.71 -10.51 -16.16
C ARG A 56 -16.08 -10.43 -17.64
N PHE A 57 -15.17 -10.90 -18.49
CA PHE A 57 -15.35 -10.91 -19.93
C PHE A 57 -16.05 -12.18 -20.39
N GLU A 58 -16.71 -12.10 -21.53
CA GLU A 58 -17.25 -13.25 -22.26
C GLU A 58 -16.86 -13.17 -23.74
N LYS A 59 -17.03 -14.28 -24.45
CA LYS A 59 -16.70 -14.34 -25.88
C LYS A 59 -17.62 -13.38 -26.65
N PRO A 60 -17.09 -12.56 -27.59
CA PRO A 60 -17.93 -11.76 -28.48
C PRO A 60 -18.89 -12.66 -29.28
N VAL A 61 -20.14 -12.24 -29.43
CA VAL A 61 -21.09 -12.88 -30.34
C VAL A 61 -20.89 -12.24 -31.71
N ASP A 62 -20.55 -13.04 -32.73
CA ASP A 62 -20.49 -12.57 -34.11
C ASP A 62 -21.91 -12.16 -34.56
N ALA A 63 -22.03 -11.01 -35.23
CA ALA A 63 -23.30 -10.41 -35.67
C ALA A 63 -23.94 -11.15 -36.86
#